data_AF-A0A428Z8J3-F1
#
_entry.id   AF-A0A428Z8J3-F1
#
_cell.length_a   1.000
_cell.length_b   1.000
_cell.length_c   1.000
_cell.angle_alpha   90.00
_cell.angle_beta   90.00
_cell.angle_gamma   90.00
#
_symmetry.space_group_name_H-M   'P 1'
#
loop_
_entity.id
_entity.type
_entity.pdbx_description
1 polymer ?
#
loop_
_entity_poly.entity_id
_entity_poly.type
_entity_poly.pdbx_seq_one_letter_code
_entity_poly.pdbx_strand_id
1 'polypeptide(L)' 'MDYLPDLVAAQCERAYKSEMAYERLAGEAGVGSEHASHLLRFAVQRIAEGTATTMDPYALASEWIRASHTRARP' A
#
# COMPACT_ATOMS: atom_id res chain seq x y z
N MET A 1 5.34 9.14 31.90
CA MET A 1 4.43 9.58 30.81
C MET A 1 5.31 10.02 29.65
N ASP A 2 5.93 9.06 28.95
CA ASP A 2 6.80 9.25 27.77
C ASP A 2 6.24 8.48 26.55
N TYR A 3 4.92 8.33 26.48
CA TYR A 3 4.26 7.37 25.57
C TYR A 3 4.07 7.90 24.13
N LEU A 4 4.16 9.21 23.91
CA LEU A 4 3.87 9.82 22.62
C LEU A 4 5.02 9.64 21.59
N PRO A 5 6.30 9.83 21.95
CA PRO A 5 7.41 9.53 21.04
C PRO A 5 7.43 8.06 20.59
N ASP A 6 7.17 7.13 21.51
CA ASP A 6 7.14 5.70 21.22
C ASP A 6 5.97 5.33 20.28
N LEU A 7 4.81 5.98 20.46
CA LEU A 7 3.67 5.79 19.57
C LEU A 7 3.97 6.30 18.15
N VAL A 8 4.59 7.48 18.03
CA VAL A 8 4.99 8.03 16.73
C VAL A 8 6.03 7.13 16.06
N ALA A 9 7.05 6.69 16.80
CA ALA A 9 8.05 5.76 16.30
C ALA A 9 7.42 4.46 15.79
N ALA A 10 6.48 3.88 16.55
CA ALA A 10 5.76 2.69 16.14
C ALA A 10 4.90 2.90 14.88
N GLN A 11 4.30 4.07 14.69
CA GLN A 11 3.56 4.38 13.47
C GLN A 11 4.49 4.57 12.26
N CYS A 12 5.61 5.27 12.44
CA CYS A 12 6.61 5.42 11.39
C CYS A 12 7.17 4.05 10.95
N GLU A 13 7.48 3.18 11.91
CA GLU A 13 7.95 1.82 11.61
C GLU A 13 6.90 1.00 10.86
N ARG A 14 5.63 1.10 11.25
CA ARG A 14 4.52 0.44 10.54
C ARG A 14 4.37 0.95 9.10
N ALA A 15 4.40 2.27 8.90
CA ALA A 15 4.31 2.87 7.58
C ALA A 15 5.46 2.41 6.68
N TYR A 16 6.69 2.47 7.19
CA TYR A 16 7.88 2.01 6.46
C TYR A 16 7.80 0.53 6.07
N LYS A 17 7.38 -0.35 6.99
CA LYS A 17 7.21 -1.78 6.69
C LYS A 17 6.16 -2.02 5.59
N SER A 18 5.09 -1.24 5.60
CA SER A 18 4.00 -1.34 4.61
C SER A 18 4.47 -0.88 3.23
N GLU A 19 5.22 0.21 3.17
CA GLU A 19 5.87 0.70 1.96
C GLU A 19 6.83 -0.32 1.36
N MET A 20 7.77 -0.85 2.16
CA MET A 20 8.73 -1.86 1.70
C MET A 20 8.05 -3.16 1.23
N ALA A 21 6.97 -3.57 1.89
CA ALA A 21 6.20 -4.73 1.47
C ALA A 21 5.50 -4.49 0.12
N TYR A 22 4.96 -3.29 -0.08
CA TYR A 22 4.32 -2.89 -1.33
C TYR A 22 5.33 -2.82 -2.49
N GLU A 23 6.48 -2.18 -2.29
CA GLU A 23 7.53 -2.07 -3.32
C GLU A 23 8.03 -3.45 -3.76
N ARG A 24 8.27 -4.35 -2.79
CA ARG A 24 8.65 -5.73 -3.09
C ARG A 24 7.59 -6.44 -3.92
N LEU A 25 6.32 -6.34 -3.51
CA LEU A 25 5.20 -6.95 -4.24
C LEU A 25 5.09 -6.40 -5.67
N ALA A 26 5.23 -5.09 -5.86
CA ALA A 26 5.21 -4.47 -7.17
C ALA A 26 6.36 -4.99 -8.05
N GLY A 27 7.56 -5.11 -7.49
CA GLY A 27 8.72 -5.70 -8.17
C GLY A 27 8.50 -7.17 -8.56
N GLU A 28 7.99 -7.99 -7.64
CA GLU A 28 7.66 -9.40 -7.89
C GLU A 28 6.60 -9.58 -8.98
N ALA A 29 5.63 -8.66 -9.05
CA ALA A 29 4.57 -8.65 -10.05
C ALA A 29 4.99 -7.99 -11.39
N GLY A 30 6.22 -7.52 -11.51
CA GLY A 30 6.70 -6.82 -12.71
C GLY A 30 6.04 -5.45 -12.95
N VAL A 31 5.47 -4.85 -11.90
CA VAL A 31 4.82 -3.55 -11.96
C VAL A 31 5.89 -2.45 -11.91
N GLY A 32 5.99 -1.65 -12.97
CA GLY A 32 6.90 -0.51 -13.02
C GLY A 32 6.61 0.53 -11.95
N SER A 33 7.65 1.24 -11.49
CA SER A 33 7.58 2.22 -10.40
C SER A 33 6.56 3.33 -10.63
N GLU A 34 6.42 3.82 -11.87
CA GLU A 34 5.42 4.83 -12.23
C GLU A 34 3.98 4.29 -12.04
N HIS A 35 3.73 3.06 -12.50
CA HIS A 35 2.42 2.43 -12.34
C HIS A 35 2.12 2.13 -10.87
N ALA A 36 3.10 1.64 -10.12
CA ALA A 36 2.97 1.45 -8.68
C ALA A 36 2.66 2.77 -7.95
N SER A 37 3.29 3.87 -8.35
CA SER A 37 3.01 5.20 -7.81
C SER A 37 1.59 5.68 -8.16
N HIS A 38 1.11 5.40 -9.37
CA HIS A 38 -0.27 5.68 -9.76
C HIS A 38 -1.29 4.90 -8.93
N LEU A 39 -1.04 3.61 -8.67
CA LEU A 39 -1.92 2.79 -7.84
C LEU A 39 -2.01 3.36 -6.42
N LEU A 40 -0.91 3.82 -5.84
CA LEU A 40 -0.94 4.46 -4.51
C LEU A 40 -1.75 5.76 -4.50
N ARG A 41 -1.54 6.65 -5.48
CA ARG A 41 -2.34 7.88 -5.61
C ARG A 41 -3.83 7.58 -5.73
N PHE A 42 -4.17 6.56 -6.51
CA PHE A 42 -5.55 6.13 -6.70
C PHE A 42 -6.14 5.50 -5.42
N ALA A 43 -5.36 4.71 -4.68
CA ALA A 43 -5.76 4.16 -3.39
C ALA A 43 -6.09 5.26 -2.37
N VAL A 44 -5.22 6.27 -2.26
CA VAL A 44 -5.46 7.44 -1.40
C VAL A 44 -6.74 8.17 -1.79
N GLN A 45 -6.98 8.36 -3.09
CA GLN A 45 -8.21 8.99 -3.58
C GLN A 45 -9.47 8.19 -3.21
N ARG A 46 -9.46 6.87 -3.41
CA ARG A 46 -10.63 6.01 -3.06
C ARG A 46 -10.93 6.03 -1.56
N ILE A 47 -9.90 6.05 -0.73
CA ILE A 47 -10.03 6.18 0.73
C ILE A 47 -10.63 7.55 1.08
N ALA A 48 -10.12 8.63 0.50
CA ALA A 48 -10.62 9.98 0.74
C ALA A 48 -12.08 10.16 0.28
N GLU A 49 -12.48 9.50 -0.81
CA GLU A 49 -13.85 9.49 -1.30
C GLU A 49 -14.79 8.58 -0.47
N GLY A 50 -14.28 7.82 0.51
CA GLY A 50 -15.05 6.89 1.31
C GLY A 50 -15.56 5.67 0.53
N THR A 51 -14.93 5.37 -0.62
CA THR A 51 -15.33 4.29 -1.51
C THR A 51 -14.50 3.01 -1.31
N ALA A 52 -13.49 3.06 -0.44
CA ALA A 52 -12.68 1.92 -0.04
C ALA A 52 -13.02 1.47 1.39
N THR A 53 -13.06 0.16 1.60
CA THR A 53 -13.17 -0.45 2.94
C THR A 53 -11.82 -0.51 3.67
N THR A 54 -10.72 -0.53 2.91
CA THR A 54 -9.35 -0.59 3.41
C THR A 54 -8.80 0.82 3.55
N MET A 55 -8.44 1.22 4.77
CA MET A 55 -7.95 2.58 5.09
C MET A 55 -6.43 2.75 4.96
N ASP A 56 -5.71 1.67 4.68
CA ASP A 56 -4.28 1.69 4.39
C ASP A 56 -4.08 1.71 2.85
N PRO A 57 -3.50 2.78 2.29
CA PRO A 57 -3.31 2.89 0.84
C PRO A 57 -2.35 1.84 0.29
N TYR A 58 -1.34 1.40 1.05
CA TYR A 58 -0.41 0.35 0.63
C TYR A 58 -1.10 -1.01 0.59
N ALA A 59 -1.95 -1.30 1.57
CA ALA A 59 -2.76 -2.52 1.59
C ALA A 59 -3.75 -2.54 0.42
N LEU A 60 -4.48 -1.45 0.19
CA LEU A 60 -5.45 -1.35 -0.90
C LEU A 60 -4.79 -1.47 -2.28
N ALA A 61 -3.65 -0.80 -2.51
CA ALA A 61 -2.91 -0.93 -3.76
C ALA A 61 -2.35 -2.35 -3.95
N SER A 62 -1.88 -3.00 -2.88
CA SER A 62 -1.40 -4.38 -2.92
C SER A 62 -2.49 -5.38 -3.32
N GLU A 63 -3.72 -5.19 -2.84
CA GLU A 63 -4.87 -6.01 -3.24
C GLU A 63 -5.11 -5.97 -4.75
N TRP A 64 -4.99 -4.78 -5.36
CA TRP A 64 -5.16 -4.62 -6.81
C TRP A 64 -4.06 -5.29 -7.61
N ILE A 65 -2.79 -5.21 -7.16
CA ILE A 65 -1.67 -5.93 -7.79
C ILE A 65 -1.88 -7.44 -7.72
N ARG A 66 -2.31 -7.96 -6.56
CA ARG A 66 -2.60 -9.39 -6.40
C ARG A 66 -3.77 -9.84 -7.27
N ALA A 67 -4.83 -9.04 -7.35
CA ALA A 67 -6.00 -9.33 -8.15
C ALA A 67 -5.67 -9.36 -9.66
N SER A 68 -4.85 -8.42 -10.14
CA SER A 68 -4.43 -8.39 -11.55
C SER A 68 -3.51 -9.57 -11.88
N HIS A 69 -2.56 -9.89 -11.01
CA HIS A 69 -1.63 -11.00 -11.20
C HIS A 69 -2.31 -12.38 -11.15
N THR A 70 -3.32 -12.55 -10.29
CA THR A 70 -4.13 -13.78 -10.24
C THR A 70 -4.92 -13.99 -11.53
N ARG A 71 -5.43 -12.90 -12.13
CA ARG A 71 -6.15 -12.96 -13.43
C ARG A 71 -5.24 -13.21 -14.62
N ALA A 72 -3.95 -12.89 -14.51
CA ALA A 72 -2.97 -13.06 -15.59
C ALA A 72 -2.33 -14.45 -15.64
N ARG A 73 -2.54 -15.30 -14.62
CA ARG A 73 -2.10 -16.70 -14.64
C ARG A 73 -3.11 -17.57 -15.41
N PRO A 74 -2.67 -18.37 -16.41
CA PRO A 74 -3.54 -19.25 -17.18
C PRO A 74 -4.09 -20.42 -16.36
#